data_AF-A0A2M6W663-F1
#
_entry.id   AF-A0A2M6W663-F1
#
_cell.length_a   1.000
_cell.length_b   1.000
_cell.length_c   1.000
_cell.angle_alpha   90.00
_cell.angle_beta   90.00
_cell.angle_gamma   90.00
#
_symmetry.space_group_name_H-M   'P 1'
#
loop_
_entity.id
_entity.type
_entity.pdbx_description
1 polymer ?
#
loop_
_entity_poly.entity_id
_entity_poly.type
_entity_poly.pdbx_seq_one_letter_code
_entity_poly.pdbx_strand_id
1 'polypeptide(L)'
;MLAIQLILIALFALIVLKTVFRFRAGDLNWKELIFWLIFWLAAMVIVISPDSTFYLANKLGIGRGADLIVYVALVLLFIMVFGLTVKLEKMNRDITKLTRKNTLNNEEKK
;
A
#
# COMPACT_ATOMS: atom_id res chain seq x y z
N MET A 1 -15.51 -23.71 -1.27
CA MET A 1 -16.11 -22.36 -1.24
C MET A 1 -15.96 -21.69 0.13
N LEU A 2 -16.28 -22.35 1.26
CA LEU A 2 -16.14 -21.75 2.61
C LEU A 2 -14.69 -21.49 3.09
N ALA A 3 -13.72 -22.32 2.68
CA ALA A 3 -12.32 -22.18 3.11
C ALA A 3 -11.65 -20.88 2.63
N ILE A 4 -11.90 -20.49 1.38
CA ILE A 4 -11.37 -19.25 0.79
C ILE A 4 -11.96 -18.02 1.50
N GLN A 5 -13.24 -18.09 1.87
CA GLN A 5 -13.94 -17.01 2.57
C GLN A 5 -13.39 -16.80 3.99
N LEU A 6 -13.10 -17.89 4.72
CA LEU A 6 -12.45 -17.85 6.04
C LEU A 6 -11.03 -17.28 5.97
N ILE A 7 -10.25 -17.66 4.95
CA ILE A 7 -8.90 -17.13 4.73
C ILE A 7 -8.95 -15.61 4.48
N LEU A 8 -9.89 -15.15 3.64
CA LEU A 8 -10.02 -13.73 3.32
C LEU A 8 -10.50 -12.91 4.53
N ILE A 9 -11.44 -13.42 5.31
CA ILE A 9 -11.89 -12.78 6.55
C ILE A 9 -10.73 -12.66 7.56
N ALA A 10 -9.94 -13.72 7.73
CA ALA A 10 -8.76 -13.70 8.59
C ALA A 10 -7.72 -12.67 8.11
N LEU A 11 -7.52 -12.58 6.78
CA LEU A 11 -6.60 -11.63 6.17
C LEU A 11 -7.06 -10.18 6.40
N PHE A 12 -8.34 -9.88 6.19
CA PHE A 12 -8.93 -8.57 6.50
C PHE A 12 -8.83 -8.20 7.98
N ALA A 13 -9.10 -9.15 8.88
CA ALA A 13 -8.98 -8.94 10.32
C ALA A 13 -7.53 -8.59 10.71
N LEU A 14 -6.54 -9.30 10.15
CA LEU A 14 -5.12 -9.02 10.39
C LEU A 14 -4.72 -7.63 9.91
N ILE A 15 -5.27 -7.18 8.80
CA ILE A 15 -4.94 -5.86 8.25
C ILE A 15 -5.59 -4.73 9.04
N VAL A 16 -6.85 -4.90 9.45
CA VAL A 16 -7.51 -3.95 10.36
C VAL A 16 -6.71 -3.86 11.67
N LEU A 17 -6.29 -5.00 12.23
CA LEU A 17 -5.45 -5.04 13.42
C LEU A 17 -4.12 -4.31 13.20
N LYS A 18 -3.45 -4.56 12.07
CA LYS A 18 -2.19 -3.89 11.71
C LYS A 18 -2.36 -2.38 11.54
N THR A 19 -3.49 -1.95 10.97
CA THR A 19 -3.85 -0.52 10.80
C THR A 19 -4.07 0.15 12.16
N VAL A 20 -4.77 -0.52 13.07
CA VAL A 20 -5.02 -0.04 14.44
C VAL A 20 -3.72 0.03 15.26
N PHE A 21 -2.86 -0.99 15.16
CA PHE A 21 -1.54 -0.97 15.82
C PHE A 21 -0.66 0.16 15.32
N ARG A 22 -0.67 0.42 14.01
CA ARG A 22 0.13 1.47 13.38
C ARG A 22 -0.42 2.87 13.63
N PHE A 23 -1.73 3.01 13.85
CA PHE A 23 -2.37 4.24 14.36
C PHE A 23 -1.98 4.52 15.82
N ARG A 24 -1.99 3.48 16.66
CA ARG A 24 -1.65 3.60 18.09
C ARG A 24 -0.17 3.90 18.34
N ALA A 25 0.71 3.58 17.38
CA ALA A 25 2.13 3.91 17.40
C ALA A 25 2.44 5.38 17.04
N GLY A 26 1.46 6.18 16.61
CA GLY A 26 1.66 7.60 16.27
C GLY A 26 2.33 7.87 14.91
N ASP A 27 2.67 6.82 14.16
CA ASP A 27 3.39 6.90 12.88
C ASP A 27 2.49 7.15 11.66
N LEU A 28 1.16 7.18 11.83
CA LEU A 28 0.20 7.36 10.73
C LEU A 28 -0.54 8.68 10.82
N ASN A 29 -0.45 9.44 9.73
CA ASN A 29 -1.22 10.67 9.58
C ASN A 29 -2.69 10.33 9.26
N TRP A 30 -3.66 11.15 9.70
CA TRP A 30 -5.10 10.87 9.53
C TRP A 30 -5.50 10.56 8.07
N LYS A 31 -4.82 11.20 7.12
CA LYS A 31 -4.98 10.97 5.68
C LYS A 31 -4.54 9.57 5.22
N GLU A 32 -3.47 9.04 5.79
CA GLU A 32 -2.97 7.70 5.46
C GLU A 32 -3.91 6.62 6.00
N LEU A 33 -4.49 6.84 7.19
CA LEU A 33 -5.48 5.92 7.75
C LEU A 33 -6.73 5.84 6.87
N ILE A 34 -7.29 6.98 6.46
CA ILE A 34 -8.46 7.02 5.57
C ILE A 34 -8.16 6.35 4.23
N PHE A 35 -6.99 6.62 3.65
CA PHE A 35 -6.59 6.00 2.38
C PHE A 35 -6.56 4.47 2.47
N TRP A 36 -5.92 3.93 3.52
CA TRP A 36 -5.86 2.48 3.73
C TRP A 36 -7.23 1.89 4.02
N LEU A 37 -8.09 2.56 4.78
CA LEU A 37 -9.42 2.07 5.11
C LEU A 37 -10.32 1.96 3.86
N ILE A 38 -10.27 2.97 2.99
CA ILE A 38 -10.95 2.95 1.68
C ILE A 38 -10.41 1.84 0.79
N PHE A 39 -9.08 1.68 0.74
CA PHE A 39 -8.44 0.63 -0.06
C PHE A 39 -8.91 -0.77 0.36
N TRP A 40 -8.95 -1.05 1.67
CA TRP A 40 -9.42 -2.34 2.18
C TRP A 40 -10.92 -2.55 1.98
N LEU A 41 -11.75 -1.52 2.17
CA LEU A 41 -13.18 -1.61 1.85
C LEU A 41 -13.40 -1.95 0.36
N ALA A 42 -12.67 -1.29 -0.55
CA ALA A 42 -12.76 -1.58 -1.98
C ALA A 42 -12.33 -3.02 -2.29
N ALA A 43 -11.23 -3.50 -1.70
CA ALA A 43 -10.80 -4.88 -1.85
C ALA A 43 -11.84 -5.89 -1.31
N MET A 44 -12.52 -5.56 -0.21
CA MET A 44 -13.54 -6.43 0.40
C MET A 44 -14.77 -6.56 -0.50
N VAL A 45 -15.21 -5.46 -1.12
CA VAL A 45 -16.33 -5.46 -2.08
C VAL A 45 -16.01 -6.33 -3.30
N ILE A 46 -14.78 -6.24 -3.82
CA ILE A 46 -14.31 -7.06 -4.96
C ILE A 46 -14.32 -8.56 -4.60
N VAL A 47 -13.92 -8.89 -3.37
CA VAL A 47 -13.86 -10.28 -2.88
C VAL A 47 -15.25 -10.88 -2.64
N ILE A 48 -16.18 -10.11 -2.08
CA ILE A 48 -17.52 -10.59 -1.70
C ILE A 48 -18.40 -10.81 -2.94
N SER A 49 -18.19 -10.07 -4.03
CA SER A 49 -18.98 -10.19 -5.26
C SER A 49 -18.10 -10.43 -6.50
N PRO A 50 -17.70 -11.69 -6.76
CA PRO A 50 -16.99 -12.04 -8.00
C PRO A 50 -17.82 -11.74 -9.27
N ASP A 51 -19.16 -11.73 -9.18
CA ASP A 51 -20.07 -11.36 -10.28
C ASP A 51 -19.94 -9.88 -10.68
N SER A 52 -19.63 -8.99 -9.73
CA SER A 52 -19.37 -7.56 -10.04
C SER A 52 -18.11 -7.38 -10.89
N THR A 53 -17.09 -8.21 -10.62
CA THR A 53 -15.85 -8.22 -11.42
C THR A 53 -16.10 -8.85 -12.79
N PHE A 54 -17.00 -9.83 -12.89
CA PHE A 54 -17.39 -10.46 -14.16
C PHE A 54 -18.08 -9.46 -15.10
N TYR A 55 -18.99 -8.63 -14.61
CA TYR A 55 -19.67 -7.60 -15.43
C TYR A 55 -18.70 -6.54 -15.95
N LEU A 56 -17.76 -6.10 -15.10
CA LEU A 56 -16.74 -5.12 -15.49
C LEU A 56 -15.71 -5.71 -16.48
N ALA A 57 -15.27 -6.94 -16.25
CA ALA A 57 -14.32 -7.64 -17.09
C ALA A 57 -14.89 -7.96 -18.48
N ASN A 58 -16.17 -8.35 -18.56
CA ASN A 58 -16.84 -8.62 -19.83
C ASN A 58 -17.02 -7.34 -20.68
N LYS A 59 -17.24 -6.18 -20.05
CA LYS A 59 -17.28 -4.87 -20.73
C LYS A 59 -15.90 -4.42 -21.23
N LEU A 60 -14.83 -4.87 -20.58
CA LEU A 60 -13.43 -4.58 -20.94
C LEU A 60 -12.82 -5.67 -21.86
N GLY A 61 -13.58 -6.70 -22.25
CA GLY A 61 -13.11 -7.78 -23.13
C GLY A 61 -12.20 -8.81 -22.46
N ILE A 62 -12.13 -8.83 -21.13
CA ILE A 62 -11.31 -9.76 -20.34
C ILE A 62 -12.22 -10.90 -19.87
N GLY A 63 -12.05 -12.09 -20.42
CA GLY A 63 -12.93 -13.25 -20.18
C GLY A 63 -12.91 -13.81 -18.74
N ARG A 64 -12.01 -13.32 -17.88
CA ARG A 64 -11.86 -13.75 -16.48
C ARG A 64 -11.70 -12.53 -15.56
N GLY A 65 -12.64 -12.35 -14.63
CA GLY A 65 -12.60 -11.23 -13.67
C GLY A 65 -11.34 -11.20 -12.80
N ALA A 66 -10.76 -12.38 -12.49
CA ALA A 66 -9.52 -12.48 -11.73
C ALA A 66 -8.33 -11.78 -12.42
N ASP A 67 -8.23 -11.86 -13.75
CA ASP A 67 -7.09 -11.31 -14.49
C ASP A 67 -7.10 -9.78 -14.45
N LEU A 68 -8.29 -9.17 -14.49
CA LEU A 68 -8.46 -7.72 -14.34
C LEU A 68 -7.94 -7.25 -12.97
N ILE A 69 -8.27 -7.96 -11.90
CA ILE A 69 -7.79 -7.65 -10.55
C ILE A 69 -6.26 -7.72 -10.50
N VAL A 70 -5.67 -8.76 -11.09
CA VAL A 70 -4.21 -8.93 -11.13
C VAL A 70 -3.54 -7.78 -11.88
N TYR A 71 -4.09 -7.35 -13.01
CA TYR A 71 -3.55 -6.21 -13.76
C TYR A 71 -3.61 -4.90 -12.95
N VAL A 72 -4.74 -4.62 -12.31
CA VAL A 72 -4.88 -3.41 -11.48
C VAL A 72 -3.92 -3.45 -10.29
N ALA A 73 -3.81 -4.60 -9.63
CA ALA A 73 -2.89 -4.80 -8.52
C ALA A 73 -1.43 -4.61 -8.95
N LEU A 74 -1.05 -5.15 -10.11
CA LEU A 74 0.30 -4.97 -10.67
C LEU A 74 0.63 -3.50 -10.91
N VAL A 75 -0.28 -2.75 -11.55
CA VAL A 75 -0.07 -1.32 -11.81
C VAL A 75 0.07 -0.54 -10.50
N LEU A 76 -0.82 -0.79 -9.53
CA LEU A 76 -0.76 -0.14 -8.22
C LEU A 76 0.54 -0.47 -7.47
N LEU A 77 0.97 -1.73 -7.50
CA LEU A 77 2.24 -2.16 -6.90
C LEU A 77 3.42 -1.45 -7.55
N PHE A 78 3.45 -1.34 -8.89
CA PHE A 78 4.49 -0.61 -9.60
C PHE A 78 4.57 0.85 -9.17
N ILE A 79 3.42 1.54 -9.10
CA ILE A 79 3.36 2.94 -8.65
C ILE A 79 3.86 3.07 -7.21
N MET A 80 3.47 2.15 -6.32
CA MET A 80 3.88 2.15 -4.92
C MET A 80 5.40 1.92 -4.77
N VAL A 81 5.94 0.91 -5.46
CA VAL A 81 7.38 0.61 -5.46
C VAL A 81 8.17 1.80 -6.02
N PHE A 82 7.71 2.39 -7.11
CA PHE A 82 8.35 3.58 -7.69
C PHE A 82 8.37 4.74 -6.69
N GLY A 83 7.23 5.06 -6.06
CA GLY A 83 7.16 6.11 -5.05
C GLY A 83 8.07 5.85 -3.84
N LEU A 84 8.18 4.59 -3.42
CA LEU A 84 9.10 4.18 -2.34
C LEU A 84 10.56 4.42 -2.75
N THR A 85 10.96 4.02 -3.95
CA THR A 85 12.32 4.23 -4.47
C THR A 85 12.69 5.71 -4.49
N VAL A 86 11.80 6.58 -4.97
CA VAL A 86 12.01 8.04 -4.98
C VAL A 86 12.18 8.59 -3.56
N LYS A 87 11.35 8.14 -2.61
CA LYS A 87 11.44 8.56 -1.20
C LYS A 87 12.76 8.11 -0.55
N LEU A 88 13.19 6.88 -0.83
CA LEU A 88 14.47 6.34 -0.37
C LEU A 88 15.65 7.16 -0.90
N GLU A 89 15.63 7.50 -2.19
CA GLU A 89 16.70 8.29 -2.80
C GLU A 89 16.79 9.70 -2.23
N LYS A 90 15.64 10.34 -1.96
CA LYS A 90 15.58 11.64 -1.27
C LYS A 90 16.18 11.54 0.15
N MET A 91 15.80 10.50 0.90
CA MET A 91 16.30 10.28 2.25
C MET A 91 17.82 10.07 2.27
N ASN A 92 18.36 9.30 1.32
CA ASN A 92 19.81 9.12 1.17
C ASN A 92 20.52 10.45 0.90
N ARG A 93 19.97 11.29 0.00
CA ARG A 93 20.53 12.63 -0.28
C ARG A 93 20.53 13.52 0.95
N ASP A 94 19.47 13.48 1.75
CA ASP A 94 19.37 14.28 2.98
C ASP A 94 20.38 13.81 4.04
N ILE A 95 20.56 12.49 4.20
CA ILE A 95 21.62 11.91 5.05
C ILE A 95 23.00 12.37 4.58
N THR A 96 23.30 12.30 3.28
CA THR A 96 24.60 12.75 2.74
C THR A 96 24.86 14.23 3.06
N LYS A 97 23.85 15.10 2.89
CA LYS A 97 23.95 16.52 3.22
C LYS A 97 24.20 16.76 4.71
N LEU A 98 23.49 16.05 5.58
CA LEU A 98 23.64 16.15 7.02
C LEU A 98 25.04 15.70 7.46
N THR A 99 25.53 14.58 6.94
CA THR A 99 26.89 14.09 7.25
C THR A 99 27.96 15.08 6.79
N ARG A 100 27.84 15.65 5.58
CA ARG A 100 28.79 16.66 5.07
C ARG A 100 28.78 17.94 5.91
N LYS A 101 27.61 18.39 6.36
CA LYS A 101 27.50 19.55 7.25
C LYS A 101 28.14 19.27 8.61
N ASN A 102 27.95 18.07 9.16
CA ASN A 102 28.54 17.68 10.44
C ASN A 102 30.07 17.59 10.37
N THR A 103 30.64 17.09 9.28
CA THR A 103 32.10 17.05 9.11
C THR A 103 32.70 18.46 9.00
N LEU A 104 32.11 19.34 8.19
CA LEU A 104 32.60 20.72 8.03
C LEU A 104 32.52 21.52 9.36
N ASN A 105 31.40 21.40 10.09
CA ASN A 105 31.26 22.06 11.40
C ASN A 105 32.25 21.55 12.46
N ASN A 106 32.70 20.29 12.36
CA ASN A 106 33.67 19.72 13.30
C ASN A 106 35.10 20.15 12.97
N GLU A 107 35.41 20.44 11.70
CA GLU A 107 36.71 20.98 11.29
C GLU A 107 36.87 22.46 11.67
N GLU A 108 35.81 23.27 11.60
CA GLU A 108 35.84 24.68 12.06
C GLU A 108 35.96 24.85 13.59
N LYS A 109 35.69 23.79 14.36
CA LYS A 109 35.79 23.80 15.84
C LYS A 109 37.13 23.29 16.38
N LYS A 110 38.06 22.88 15.51
CA LYS A 110 39.43 22.51 15.86
C LYS A 110 40.39 23.67 15.57
#